data_AF-A0A835RD20-F1
#
_entry.id   AF-A0A835RD20-F1
#
_cell.length_a   1.000
_cell.length_b   1.000
_cell.length_c   1.000
_cell.angle_alpha   90.00
_cell.angle_beta   90.00
_cell.angle_gamma   90.00
#
_symmetry.space_group_name_H-M   'P 1'
#
loop_
_entity.id
_entity.type
_entity.pdbx_description
1 polymer ?
#
loop_
_entity_poly.entity_id
_entity_poly.type
_entity_poly.pdbx_seq_one_letter_code
_entity_poly.pdbx_strand_id
1 'polypeptide(L)'
;MIAIVADDPHFQGRGNKSSGDNFHAAPNIDHSQEFVRKDLKEWLLWLRKEVGYDGWRLDFVRGFWGGYVKDYLEASEPYFAVGEYWDSLNYKYGEMEYNQDAHRQRIIDWMNAANGSAGAFDVTTKGILHTALGKCEYWRLSDEKGKPPGVVGWWPSRAVTFIENHDTGSTQVKIMKAEKDIYVAEIDEKITVKIGPEVLSHQMA
;
A
#
# COMPACT_ATOMS: atom_id res chain seq x y z
N MET A 1 -9.67 -25.31 -7.28
CA MET A 1 -9.94 -24.42 -6.13
C MET A 1 -9.95 -22.98 -6.65
N ILE A 2 -10.79 -22.10 -6.11
CA ILE A 2 -10.96 -20.72 -6.62
C ILE A 2 -10.30 -19.77 -5.63
N ALA A 3 -9.26 -19.05 -6.06
CA ALA A 3 -8.44 -18.22 -5.19
C ALA A 3 -8.91 -16.77 -5.05
N ILE A 4 -10.02 -16.39 -5.69
CA ILE A 4 -10.50 -15.00 -5.76
C ILE A 4 -11.69 -14.81 -4.80
N VAL A 5 -11.69 -13.73 -4.02
CA VAL A 5 -12.74 -13.39 -3.05
C VAL A 5 -14.12 -13.23 -3.70
N ALA A 6 -15.19 -13.62 -2.99
CA ALA A 6 -16.55 -13.62 -3.55
C ALA A 6 -17.18 -12.23 -3.73
N ASP A 7 -16.65 -11.23 -3.04
CA ASP A 7 -17.07 -9.83 -3.09
C ASP A 7 -16.13 -8.95 -3.95
N ASP A 8 -15.33 -9.57 -4.81
CA ASP A 8 -14.58 -8.86 -5.84
C ASP A 8 -15.57 -8.26 -6.87
N PRO A 9 -15.57 -6.91 -7.06
CA PRO A 9 -16.56 -6.25 -7.90
C PRO A 9 -16.38 -6.49 -9.41
N HIS A 10 -15.20 -6.94 -9.85
CA HIS A 10 -14.86 -7.03 -11.27
C HIS A 10 -14.59 -8.46 -11.74
N PHE A 11 -14.13 -9.35 -10.84
CA PHE A 11 -13.58 -10.65 -11.22
C PHE A 11 -14.43 -11.87 -10.82
N GLN A 12 -15.66 -11.66 -10.34
CA GLN A 12 -16.66 -12.71 -10.06
C GLN A 12 -16.11 -13.92 -9.28
N GLY A 13 -15.31 -13.66 -8.25
CA GLY A 13 -14.73 -14.71 -7.43
C GLY A 13 -15.78 -15.57 -6.71
N ARG A 14 -15.36 -16.75 -6.25
CA ARG A 14 -16.21 -17.69 -5.49
C ARG A 14 -15.53 -18.22 -4.23
N GLY A 15 -14.46 -17.57 -3.79
CA GLY A 15 -13.84 -17.81 -2.49
C GLY A 15 -14.69 -17.26 -1.35
N ASN A 16 -14.08 -17.06 -0.20
CA ASN A 16 -14.67 -16.33 0.90
C ASN A 16 -14.67 -14.81 0.63
N LYS A 17 -15.37 -14.05 1.48
CA LYS A 17 -15.34 -12.59 1.42
C LYS A 17 -13.96 -12.06 1.77
N SER A 18 -13.61 -10.92 1.20
CA SER A 18 -12.38 -10.21 1.51
C SER A 18 -12.28 -9.90 3.01
N SER A 19 -11.05 -9.89 3.50
CA SER A 19 -10.72 -9.52 4.89
C SER A 19 -10.11 -8.12 5.01
N GLY A 20 -10.09 -7.39 3.89
CA GLY A 20 -9.58 -6.03 3.79
C GLY A 20 -10.11 -5.35 2.53
N ASP A 21 -9.46 -4.25 2.13
CA ASP A 21 -9.91 -3.45 0.99
C ASP A 21 -9.64 -4.14 -0.35
N ASN A 22 -10.51 -3.90 -1.32
CA ASN A 22 -10.33 -4.44 -2.67
C ASN A 22 -9.44 -3.53 -3.52
N PHE A 23 -8.43 -4.11 -4.17
CA PHE A 23 -7.71 -3.48 -5.25
C PHE A 23 -8.47 -3.69 -6.56
N HIS A 24 -8.92 -2.60 -7.19
CA HIS A 24 -9.86 -2.69 -8.30
C HIS A 24 -9.25 -3.10 -9.64
N ALA A 25 -7.93 -2.99 -9.81
CA ALA A 25 -7.27 -3.24 -11.08
C ALA A 25 -6.83 -4.71 -11.29
N ALA A 26 -7.00 -5.58 -10.29
CA ALA A 26 -6.65 -6.99 -10.37
C ALA A 26 -7.55 -7.86 -9.45
N PRO A 27 -7.63 -9.19 -9.68
CA PRO A 27 -8.39 -10.07 -8.80
C PRO A 27 -7.84 -10.11 -7.38
N ASN A 28 -8.72 -9.93 -6.39
CA ASN A 28 -8.34 -9.95 -4.98
C ASN A 28 -8.25 -11.38 -4.45
N ILE A 29 -7.07 -11.75 -3.91
CA ILE A 29 -6.78 -13.11 -3.46
C ILE A 29 -7.44 -13.39 -2.11
N ASP A 30 -8.09 -14.55 -1.99
CA ASP A 30 -8.69 -15.02 -0.76
C ASP A 30 -7.66 -15.72 0.14
N HIS A 31 -7.00 -14.92 0.98
CA HIS A 31 -6.01 -15.39 1.96
C HIS A 31 -6.61 -16.27 3.07
N SER A 32 -7.94 -16.39 3.20
CA SER A 32 -8.57 -17.28 4.18
C SER A 32 -8.48 -18.75 3.80
N GLN A 33 -8.23 -19.07 2.53
CA GLN A 33 -8.09 -20.44 2.05
C GLN A 33 -6.70 -21.01 2.33
N GLU A 34 -6.66 -22.23 2.89
CA GLU A 34 -5.42 -22.87 3.32
C GLU A 34 -4.44 -23.11 2.17
N PHE A 35 -4.94 -23.57 1.01
CA PHE A 35 -4.08 -23.82 -0.15
C PHE A 35 -3.41 -22.52 -0.65
N VAL A 36 -4.11 -21.39 -0.64
CA VAL A 36 -3.56 -20.08 -0.99
C VAL A 36 -2.42 -19.72 -0.05
N ARG A 37 -2.64 -19.88 1.27
CA ARG A 37 -1.58 -19.59 2.25
C ARG A 37 -0.41 -20.54 2.11
N LYS A 38 -0.65 -21.82 1.85
CA LYS A 38 0.39 -22.81 1.64
C LYS A 38 1.28 -22.44 0.46
N ASP A 39 0.69 -22.16 -0.70
CA ASP A 39 1.44 -21.83 -1.92
C ASP A 39 2.26 -20.54 -1.75
N LEU A 40 1.70 -19.51 -1.10
CA LEU A 40 2.43 -18.28 -0.79
C LEU A 40 3.57 -18.49 0.20
N LYS A 41 3.39 -19.33 1.23
CA LYS A 41 4.46 -19.69 2.18
C LYS A 41 5.61 -20.40 1.47
N GLU A 42 5.30 -21.35 0.59
CA GLU A 42 6.29 -22.07 -0.22
C GLU A 42 7.05 -21.12 -1.15
N TRP A 43 6.37 -20.18 -1.78
CA TRP A 43 6.99 -19.18 -2.65
C TRP A 43 7.93 -18.22 -1.88
N LEU A 44 7.51 -17.70 -0.73
CA LEU A 44 8.34 -16.83 0.11
C LEU A 44 9.56 -17.58 0.66
N LEU A 45 9.39 -18.85 1.04
CA LEU A 45 10.49 -19.72 1.45
C LEU A 45 11.49 -19.94 0.32
N TRP A 46 11.02 -20.17 -0.90
CA TRP A 46 11.86 -20.30 -2.09
C TRP A 46 12.64 -19.01 -2.37
N LEU A 47 11.97 -17.85 -2.33
CA LEU A 47 12.63 -16.54 -2.51
C LEU A 47 13.76 -16.32 -1.49
N ARG A 48 13.58 -16.73 -0.24
CA ARG A 48 14.62 -16.60 0.78
C ARG A 48 15.74 -17.62 0.61
N LYS A 49 15.42 -18.90 0.46
CA LYS A 49 16.41 -19.99 0.48
C LYS A 49 17.18 -20.13 -0.83
N GLU A 50 16.52 -19.94 -1.96
CA GLU A 50 17.10 -20.20 -3.29
C GLU A 50 17.54 -18.91 -3.99
N VAL A 51 16.76 -17.82 -3.86
CA VAL A 51 17.11 -16.53 -4.49
C VAL A 51 17.99 -15.67 -3.58
N GLY A 52 17.86 -15.82 -2.26
CA GLY A 52 18.70 -15.14 -1.27
C GLY A 52 18.15 -13.81 -0.76
N TYR A 53 16.82 -13.61 -0.80
CA TYR A 53 16.21 -12.43 -0.16
C TYR A 53 16.21 -12.54 1.37
N ASP A 54 16.59 -11.46 2.05
CA ASP A 54 16.65 -11.41 3.52
C ASP A 54 15.36 -10.97 4.20
N GLY A 55 14.45 -10.31 3.47
CA GLY A 55 13.28 -9.69 4.07
C GLY A 55 12.24 -9.17 3.08
N TRP A 56 11.11 -8.72 3.63
CA TRP A 56 9.92 -8.42 2.84
C TRP A 56 9.44 -6.98 3.04
N ARG A 57 9.20 -6.27 1.92
CA ARG A 57 8.27 -5.14 1.87
C ARG A 57 6.94 -5.66 1.38
N LEU A 58 5.95 -5.68 2.25
CA LEU A 58 4.62 -6.21 1.96
C LEU A 58 3.78 -5.06 1.38
N ASP A 59 3.43 -5.20 0.11
CA ASP A 59 2.61 -4.27 -0.65
C ASP A 59 1.15 -4.30 -0.18
N PHE A 60 0.49 -3.13 -0.17
CA PHE A 60 -0.96 -2.99 0.04
C PHE A 60 -1.55 -3.86 1.17
N VAL A 61 -0.90 -3.89 2.35
CA VAL A 61 -1.27 -4.82 3.45
C VAL A 61 -2.62 -4.50 4.12
N ARG A 62 -3.28 -3.41 3.73
CA ARG A 62 -4.68 -3.16 4.11
C ARG A 62 -5.69 -4.03 3.35
N GLY A 63 -5.26 -4.65 2.25
CA GLY A 63 -6.11 -5.49 1.41
C GLY A 63 -6.48 -6.83 2.04
N PHE A 64 -5.82 -7.22 3.13
CA PHE A 64 -6.08 -8.48 3.81
C PHE A 64 -5.68 -8.44 5.29
N TRP A 65 -6.23 -9.36 6.07
CA TRP A 65 -6.01 -9.39 7.52
C TRP A 65 -4.54 -9.64 7.89
N GLY A 66 -4.01 -8.84 8.83
CA GLY A 66 -2.63 -8.94 9.30
C GLY A 66 -2.26 -10.29 9.93
N GLY A 67 -3.22 -11.08 10.42
CA GLY A 67 -2.95 -12.42 10.91
C GLY A 67 -2.49 -13.41 9.82
N TYR A 68 -2.84 -13.16 8.55
CA TYR A 68 -2.24 -13.92 7.44
C TYR A 68 -0.78 -13.54 7.20
N VAL A 69 -0.43 -12.27 7.43
CA VAL A 69 0.97 -11.82 7.38
C VAL A 69 1.81 -12.52 8.42
N LYS A 70 1.32 -12.62 9.67
CA LYS A 70 1.99 -13.40 10.72
C LYS A 70 2.34 -14.80 10.23
N ASP A 71 1.36 -15.51 9.68
CA ASP A 71 1.50 -16.84 9.10
C ASP A 71 2.61 -16.93 8.02
N TYR A 72 2.73 -15.91 7.16
CA TYR A 72 3.76 -15.83 6.13
C TYR A 72 5.15 -15.57 6.70
N LEU A 73 5.25 -14.71 7.71
CA LEU A 73 6.51 -14.37 8.36
C LEU A 73 7.03 -15.51 9.24
N GLU A 74 6.15 -16.23 9.94
CA GLU A 74 6.53 -17.43 10.69
C GLU A 74 7.06 -18.54 9.77
N ALA A 75 6.48 -18.70 8.58
CA ALA A 75 6.92 -19.70 7.62
C ALA A 75 8.23 -19.34 6.92
N SER A 76 8.42 -18.07 6.55
CA SER A 76 9.58 -17.62 5.78
C SER A 76 10.76 -17.14 6.65
N GLU A 77 10.53 -16.82 7.92
CA GLU A 77 11.52 -16.36 8.91
C GLU A 77 12.47 -15.24 8.38
N PRO A 78 11.97 -14.14 7.79
CA PRO A 78 12.82 -13.07 7.30
C PRO A 78 13.58 -12.36 8.44
N TYR A 79 14.72 -11.75 8.12
CA TYR A 79 15.44 -10.88 9.05
C TYR A 79 14.70 -9.56 9.31
N PHE A 80 13.95 -9.09 8.31
CA PHE A 80 13.20 -7.84 8.37
C PHE A 80 11.92 -7.92 7.55
N ALA A 81 10.84 -7.34 8.07
CA ALA A 81 9.59 -7.20 7.34
C ALA A 81 8.92 -5.86 7.65
N VAL A 82 8.42 -5.19 6.62
CA VAL A 82 7.68 -3.93 6.73
C VAL A 82 6.42 -3.98 5.87
N GLY A 83 5.27 -3.63 6.44
CA GLY A 83 4.01 -3.49 5.72
C GLY A 83 3.73 -2.06 5.27
N GLU A 84 3.22 -1.91 4.06
CA GLU A 84 2.59 -0.68 3.58
C GLU A 84 1.12 -0.62 3.97
N TYR A 85 0.86 -0.28 5.23
CA TYR A 85 -0.50 0.03 5.66
C TYR A 85 -0.77 1.50 5.36
N TRP A 86 -1.35 1.77 4.18
CA TRP A 86 -1.59 3.12 3.71
C TRP A 86 -3.07 3.50 3.77
N ASP A 87 -3.39 4.50 4.58
CA ASP A 87 -4.75 5.02 4.69
C ASP A 87 -4.80 6.56 4.66
N SER A 88 -6.00 7.09 4.49
CA SER A 88 -6.27 8.51 4.55
C SER A 88 -6.09 9.03 5.97
N LEU A 89 -5.30 10.10 6.10
CA LEU A 89 -5.24 10.91 7.31
C LEU A 89 -6.62 11.53 7.62
N ASN A 90 -6.79 12.00 8.85
CA ASN A 90 -7.99 12.70 9.27
C ASN A 90 -7.96 14.16 8.80
N TYR A 91 -9.05 14.58 8.18
CA TYR A 91 -9.27 15.96 7.74
C TYR A 91 -10.61 16.47 8.24
N LYS A 92 -10.65 17.75 8.61
CA LYS A 92 -11.87 18.46 8.99
C LYS A 92 -11.95 19.76 8.21
N TYR A 93 -13.04 19.95 7.47
CA TYR A 93 -13.23 21.10 6.57
C TYR A 93 -12.09 21.34 5.58
N GLY A 94 -11.51 20.25 5.04
CA GLY A 94 -10.40 20.32 4.08
C GLY A 94 -9.03 20.54 4.70
N GLU A 95 -8.94 20.69 6.03
CA GLU A 95 -7.70 20.89 6.75
C GLU A 95 -7.30 19.63 7.53
N MET A 96 -6.02 19.28 7.51
CA MET A 96 -5.51 18.12 8.26
C MET A 96 -5.65 18.39 9.76
N GLU A 97 -6.35 17.51 10.45
CA GLU A 97 -6.49 17.62 11.90
C GLU A 97 -5.13 17.47 12.58
N TYR A 98 -4.94 18.16 13.70
CA TYR A 98 -3.72 18.03 14.50
C TYR A 98 -3.57 16.61 15.07
N ASN A 99 -4.67 16.05 15.60
CA ASN A 99 -4.67 14.71 16.16
C ASN A 99 -4.88 13.66 15.05
N GLN A 100 -3.86 12.82 14.84
CA GLN A 100 -3.88 11.70 13.89
C GLN A 100 -3.84 10.33 14.60
N ASP A 101 -4.24 10.27 15.88
CA ASP A 101 -4.24 9.05 16.69
C ASP A 101 -5.03 7.93 16.04
N ALA A 102 -6.21 8.24 15.49
CA ALA A 102 -7.01 7.24 14.80
C ALA A 102 -6.27 6.65 13.58
N HIS A 103 -5.46 7.44 12.87
CA HIS A 103 -4.67 6.96 11.74
C HIS A 103 -3.52 6.04 12.21
N ARG A 104 -2.70 6.49 13.18
CA ARG A 104 -1.63 5.62 13.72
C ARG A 104 -2.16 4.38 14.45
N GLN A 105 -3.35 4.44 15.04
CA GLN A 105 -4.00 3.30 15.68
C GLN A 105 -4.32 2.19 14.67
N ARG A 106 -4.85 2.52 13.48
CA ARG A 106 -5.13 1.50 12.45
C ARG A 106 -3.87 0.75 12.00
N ILE A 107 -2.74 1.45 11.89
CA ILE A 107 -1.43 0.83 11.59
C ILE A 107 -0.99 -0.08 12.75
N ILE A 108 -1.14 0.37 13.99
CA ILE A 108 -0.79 -0.40 15.19
C ILE A 108 -1.68 -1.65 15.31
N ASP A 109 -2.96 -1.55 15.03
CA ASP A 109 -3.90 -2.67 15.05
C ASP A 109 -3.54 -3.72 14.00
N TRP A 110 -3.13 -3.29 12.79
CA TRP A 110 -2.61 -4.19 11.78
C TRP A 110 -1.31 -4.89 12.22
N MET A 111 -0.36 -4.14 12.81
CA MET A 111 0.88 -4.72 13.34
C MET A 111 0.58 -5.70 14.49
N ASN A 112 -0.37 -5.39 15.36
CA ASN A 112 -0.82 -6.29 16.43
C ASN A 112 -1.47 -7.57 15.87
N ALA A 113 -2.28 -7.47 14.82
CA ALA A 113 -2.84 -8.64 14.13
C ALA A 113 -1.73 -9.51 13.52
N ALA A 114 -0.65 -8.90 13.05
CA ALA A 114 0.57 -9.59 12.63
C ALA A 114 1.44 -10.09 13.81
N ASN A 115 0.93 -10.07 15.05
CA ASN A 115 1.63 -10.41 16.29
C ASN A 115 2.94 -9.59 16.51
N GLY A 116 2.97 -8.37 15.97
CA GLY A 116 4.16 -7.55 15.94
C GLY A 116 5.34 -8.20 15.22
N SER A 117 5.13 -9.12 14.28
CA SER A 117 6.22 -9.77 13.54
C SER A 117 6.77 -8.86 12.41
N ALA A 118 5.92 -8.01 11.83
CA ALA A 118 6.30 -6.96 10.89
C ALA A 118 6.35 -5.58 11.59
N GLY A 119 7.23 -4.69 11.11
CA GLY A 119 7.01 -3.25 11.25
C GLY A 119 6.04 -2.72 10.19
N ALA A 120 5.78 -1.42 10.20
CA ALA A 120 5.01 -0.73 9.19
C ALA A 120 5.67 0.59 8.78
N PHE A 121 5.45 1.01 7.53
CA PHE A 121 5.79 2.36 7.13
C PHE A 121 5.00 3.37 7.97
N ASP A 122 5.69 4.36 8.53
CA ASP A 122 5.07 5.40 9.35
C ASP A 122 4.46 6.48 8.45
N VAL A 123 3.40 6.10 7.75
CA VAL A 123 2.63 7.00 6.86
C VAL A 123 2.05 8.17 7.64
N THR A 124 1.75 7.98 8.94
CA THR A 124 1.30 9.05 9.83
C THR A 124 2.37 10.14 9.96
N THR A 125 3.62 9.76 10.30
CA THR A 125 4.73 10.71 10.39
C THR A 125 4.97 11.37 9.03
N LYS A 126 4.95 10.62 7.91
CA LYS A 126 5.13 11.18 6.57
C LYS A 126 4.15 12.31 6.27
N GLY A 127 2.85 12.09 6.44
CA GLY A 127 1.85 13.11 6.10
C GLY A 127 1.83 14.30 7.06
N ILE A 128 2.11 14.08 8.35
CA ILE A 128 2.27 15.18 9.31
C ILE A 128 3.50 16.03 8.97
N LEU A 129 4.63 15.39 8.66
CA LEU A 129 5.86 16.07 8.29
C LEU A 129 5.67 16.92 7.03
N HIS A 130 5.00 16.38 6.00
CA HIS A 130 4.70 17.10 4.77
C HIS A 130 3.87 18.38 5.06
N THR A 131 2.84 18.29 5.89
CA THR A 131 2.03 19.46 6.25
C THR A 131 2.79 20.46 7.10
N ALA A 132 3.56 19.98 8.10
CA ALA A 132 4.37 20.84 8.96
C ALA A 132 5.39 21.66 8.15
N LEU A 133 6.04 21.03 7.17
CA LEU A 133 7.00 21.71 6.29
C LEU A 133 6.30 22.63 5.29
N GLY A 134 5.25 22.15 4.61
CA GLY A 134 4.54 22.91 3.58
C GLY A 134 3.83 24.15 4.11
N LYS A 135 3.41 24.15 5.38
CA LYS A 135 2.72 25.27 6.04
C LYS A 135 3.55 25.98 7.11
N CYS A 136 4.81 25.59 7.32
CA CYS A 136 5.64 26.05 8.45
C CYS A 136 4.99 25.82 9.83
N GLU A 137 4.15 24.78 9.95
CA GLU A 137 3.39 24.43 11.15
C GLU A 137 4.16 23.41 12.02
N TYR A 138 5.39 23.76 12.43
CA TYR A 138 6.27 22.86 13.19
C TYR A 138 5.70 22.40 14.54
N TRP A 139 4.72 23.13 15.08
CA TRP A 139 3.97 22.73 16.27
C TRP A 139 3.23 21.40 16.10
N ARG A 140 2.99 20.94 14.86
CA ARG A 140 2.42 19.62 14.57
C ARG A 140 3.37 18.46 14.89
N LEU A 141 4.68 18.70 15.01
CA LEU A 141 5.69 17.66 15.21
C LEU A 141 5.77 17.13 16.65
N SER A 142 4.86 17.58 17.52
CA SER A 142 4.64 17.06 18.86
C SER A 142 3.16 16.78 19.02
N ASP A 143 2.80 15.63 19.59
CA ASP A 143 1.45 15.37 20.10
C ASP A 143 1.21 16.06 21.45
N GLU A 144 -0.01 15.94 21.97
CA GLU A 144 -0.43 16.54 23.24
C GLU A 144 0.38 16.07 24.45
N LYS A 145 1.13 14.97 24.32
CA LYS A 145 1.97 14.38 25.38
C LYS A 145 3.46 14.70 25.20
N GLY A 146 3.82 15.55 24.24
CA GLY A 146 5.22 15.88 23.96
C GLY A 146 5.96 14.81 23.18
N LYS A 147 5.26 13.84 22.56
CA LYS A 147 5.85 12.75 21.78
C LYS A 147 5.72 13.00 20.27
N PRO A 148 6.51 12.30 19.43
CA PRO A 148 6.27 12.30 17.99
C PRO A 148 4.82 11.89 17.66
N PRO A 149 4.15 12.57 16.72
CA PRO A 149 2.71 12.40 16.49
C PRO A 149 2.36 11.20 15.58
N GLY A 150 3.33 10.55 14.96
CA GLY A 150 3.12 9.35 14.15
C GLY A 150 3.27 8.03 14.90
N VAL A 151 3.43 6.94 14.15
CA VAL A 151 3.60 5.57 14.71
C VAL A 151 4.87 5.49 15.56
N VAL A 152 5.94 6.20 15.17
CA VAL A 152 7.20 6.27 15.92
C VAL A 152 7.02 6.79 17.36
N GLY A 153 5.97 7.56 17.64
CA GLY A 153 5.65 8.02 19.00
C GLY A 153 5.03 6.94 19.90
N TRP A 154 4.48 5.87 19.33
CA TRP A 154 3.82 4.78 20.06
C TRP A 154 4.63 3.49 20.03
N TRP A 155 5.19 3.12 18.88
CA TRP A 155 5.96 1.89 18.72
C TRP A 155 7.21 2.11 17.85
N PRO A 156 8.24 2.82 18.38
CA PRO A 156 9.40 3.22 17.58
C PRO A 156 10.20 2.06 17.00
N SER A 157 10.29 0.92 17.71
CA SER A 157 11.00 -0.27 17.22
C SER A 157 10.32 -0.97 16.03
N ARG A 158 9.11 -0.53 15.64
CA ARG A 158 8.33 -1.09 14.53
C ARG A 158 7.92 -0.04 13.50
N ALA A 159 8.32 1.22 13.70
CA ALA A 159 8.04 2.31 12.78
C ALA A 159 9.19 2.47 11.78
N VAL A 160 8.89 2.27 10.50
CA VAL A 160 9.83 2.59 9.41
C VAL A 160 9.48 3.97 8.88
N THR A 161 10.22 4.98 9.32
CA THR A 161 10.03 6.36 8.85
C THR A 161 10.67 6.56 7.47
N PHE A 162 10.06 7.44 6.67
CA PHE A 162 10.51 7.77 5.33
C PHE A 162 10.06 9.19 4.97
N ILE A 163 10.68 9.77 3.94
CA ILE A 163 10.33 11.10 3.43
C ILE A 163 9.38 10.96 2.25
N GLU A 164 9.80 10.22 1.23
CA GLU A 164 9.04 9.94 0.01
C GLU A 164 9.26 8.49 -0.44
N ASN A 165 8.35 7.95 -1.25
CA ASN A 165 8.51 6.68 -1.94
C ASN A 165 8.17 6.85 -3.44
N HIS A 166 8.09 5.74 -4.16
CA HIS A 166 7.76 5.75 -5.59
C HIS A 166 6.32 6.21 -5.86
N ASP A 167 5.38 6.02 -4.93
CA ASP A 167 3.98 6.44 -5.06
C ASP A 167 3.77 7.92 -4.75
N THR A 168 4.67 8.54 -3.97
CA THR A 168 4.46 9.89 -3.46
C THR A 168 5.41 10.95 -4.02
N GLY A 169 6.61 10.56 -4.46
CA GLY A 169 7.62 11.51 -4.94
C GLY A 169 8.17 11.23 -6.34
N SER A 170 7.82 10.11 -6.97
CA SER A 170 8.25 9.76 -8.33
C SER A 170 7.12 9.98 -9.34
N THR A 171 7.48 10.04 -10.62
CA THR A 171 6.51 10.21 -11.70
C THR A 171 5.48 9.09 -11.71
N GLN A 172 4.25 9.44 -11.39
CA GLN A 172 3.10 8.56 -11.48
C GLN A 172 2.42 8.78 -12.82
N VAL A 173 2.39 7.73 -13.65
CA VAL A 173 1.71 7.75 -14.94
C VAL A 173 0.34 7.11 -14.77
N LYS A 174 -0.70 7.93 -14.75
CA LYS A 174 -2.08 7.45 -14.78
C LYS A 174 -2.61 7.53 -16.20
N ILE A 175 -2.71 6.38 -16.87
CA ILE A 175 -3.38 6.30 -18.17
C ILE A 175 -4.87 6.58 -17.94
N MET A 176 -5.32 7.74 -18.39
CA MET A 176 -6.72 8.17 -18.27
C MET A 176 -7.59 7.52 -19.34
N LYS A 177 -7.04 7.37 -20.55
CA LYS A 177 -7.70 6.72 -21.67
C LYS A 177 -6.65 6.24 -22.67
N ALA A 178 -6.83 5.03 -23.18
CA ALA A 178 -6.02 4.51 -24.27
C ALA A 178 -6.94 3.93 -25.36
N GLU A 179 -6.75 4.39 -26.58
CA GLU A 179 -7.27 3.79 -27.80
C GLU A 179 -6.08 3.43 -28.71
N LYS A 180 -6.35 2.74 -29.82
CA LYS A 180 -5.32 2.19 -30.70
C LYS A 180 -4.26 3.21 -31.12
N ASP A 181 -4.69 4.43 -31.42
CA ASP A 181 -3.85 5.48 -32.00
C ASP A 181 -3.71 6.71 -31.10
N ILE A 182 -4.26 6.69 -29.88
CA ILE A 182 -4.17 7.80 -28.95
C ILE A 182 -4.16 7.32 -27.51
N TYR A 183 -3.28 7.89 -26.69
CA TYR A 183 -3.45 7.80 -25.24
C TYR A 183 -3.37 9.16 -24.59
N VAL A 184 -4.17 9.29 -23.53
CA VAL A 184 -4.15 10.39 -22.58
C VAL A 184 -3.64 9.82 -21.27
N ALA A 185 -2.53 10.36 -20.80
CA ALA A 185 -1.95 10.02 -19.51
C ALA A 185 -1.82 11.29 -18.68
N GLU A 186 -2.18 11.19 -17.41
CA GLU A 186 -1.79 12.17 -16.40
C GLU A 186 -0.41 11.75 -15.88
N ILE A 187 0.55 12.67 -15.98
CA ILE A 187 1.94 12.51 -15.55
C ILE A 187 2.25 13.71 -14.66
N ASP A 188 2.46 13.49 -13.36
CA ASP A 188 2.74 14.57 -12.39
C ASP A 188 1.68 15.69 -12.43
N GLU A 189 0.40 15.30 -12.34
CA GLU A 189 -0.78 16.19 -12.43
C GLU A 189 -0.90 16.95 -13.77
N LYS A 190 -0.06 16.63 -14.76
CA LYS A 190 -0.12 17.21 -16.10
C LYS A 190 -0.71 16.21 -17.08
N ILE A 191 -1.69 16.67 -17.84
CA ILE A 191 -2.26 15.87 -18.91
C ILE A 191 -1.29 15.86 -20.10
N THR A 192 -0.80 14.68 -20.42
CA THR A 192 0.02 14.39 -21.61
C THR A 192 -0.82 13.58 -22.59
N VAL A 193 -0.88 14.06 -23.83
CA VAL A 193 -1.55 13.35 -24.93
C VAL A 193 -0.50 12.92 -25.93
N LYS A 194 -0.49 11.64 -26.29
CA LYS A 194 0.29 11.15 -27.43
C LYS A 194 -0.68 10.71 -28.52
N ILE A 195 -0.47 11.29 -29.70
CA ILE A 195 -1.14 10.91 -30.95
C ILE A 195 -0.16 10.00 -31.70
N GLY A 196 -0.59 8.77 -31.99
CA GLY A 196 0.16 7.83 -32.82
C GLY A 196 0.22 8.31 -34.28
N PRO A 197 1.22 7.87 -35.06
CA PRO A 197 1.23 8.16 -36.48
C PRO A 197 0.03 7.45 -37.13
N GLU A 198 -0.94 8.21 -37.63
CA GLU A 198 -1.87 7.66 -38.63
C GLU A 198 -1.01 7.09 -39.76
N VAL A 199 -1.15 5.80 -40.04
CA VAL A 199 -0.78 5.29 -41.36
C VAL A 199 -1.76 5.96 -42.31
N LEU A 200 -1.33 7.07 -42.91
CA LEU A 200 -2.00 7.65 -44.08
C LEU A 200 -1.98 6.59 -45.17
N SER A 201 -2.98 5.70 -45.19
CA SER A 201 -3.26 4.89 -46.36
C SER A 201 -3.68 5.87 -47.45
N HIS A 202 -2.73 6.29 -48.26
CA HIS A 202 -3.03 6.93 -49.53
C HIS A 202 -3.89 5.93 -50.32
N GLN A 203 -5.19 6.24 -50.42
CA GLN A 203 -5.94 5.87 -51.59
C GLN A 203 -5.22 6.51 -52.78
N MET A 204 -4.56 5.69 -53.59
CA MET A 204 -4.26 5.96 -55.00
C MET A 204 -4.04 4.62 -55.71
N ALA A 205 -5.14 4.03 -56.17
CA ALA A 205 -5.34 3.37 -57.48
C ALA A 205 -6.76 2.79 -57.52
#